data_AF-A0A5C4T6I1-F1
#
_entry.id   AF-A0A5C4T6I1-F1
#
_cell.length_a   1.000
_cell.length_b   1.000
_cell.length_c   1.000
_cell.angle_alpha   90.00
_cell.angle_beta   90.00
_cell.angle_gamma   90.00
#
_symmetry.space_group_name_H-M   'P 1'
#
loop_
_entity.id
_entity.type
_entity.pdbx_description
1 polymer ?
#
loop_
_entity_poly.entity_id
_entity_poly.type
_entity_poly.pdbx_seq_one_letter_code
_entity_poly.pdbx_strand_id
1 'polypeptide(L)'
;MKVRVAVLLVLLLSLTGTGALFAADQATAQVTVQVDGREIVFPDAKPYSVTAGVYVPVRIAAENMGISVYWDASASSVRIGEGNGAVTFKPENSANGNKPFLKDGRVYVDLAFIKDKLGAEAVWNKEKMTVSITTKSNVLKGVQLFKQSMVKLTGEQVIYIDPYKVDGEPKDGDLIFITHTHGDHFNLDEIRKVAKSDATIVFPAKELDKVTNAGFENVVGAAPGEEGTVKNISYKAVPAYNTEKSNHPKDREWVGYIITVNGASYYLAGDTDLIPEMENIDADVAFLPMGGTYTMAYEEAAKATNLIHPRIVIPYHYADVVGTRDDAVKFIDLIEPGITAILMKE
;
A
#
# COMPACT_ATOMS: atom_id res chain seq x y z
N MET A 1 2.06 -12.89 90.40
CA MET A 1 1.03 -13.92 90.15
C MET A 1 0.39 -13.61 88.80
N LYS A 2 0.53 -14.51 87.82
CA LYS A 2 -0.07 -14.41 86.48
C LYS A 2 -1.55 -14.76 86.58
N VAL A 3 -2.44 -13.98 85.97
CA VAL A 3 -3.70 -14.49 85.39
C VAL A 3 -3.96 -13.76 84.07
N ARG A 4 -4.08 -14.53 82.99
CA ARG A 4 -4.56 -14.10 81.67
C ARG A 4 -6.07 -14.34 81.63
N VAL A 5 -6.85 -13.39 81.12
CA VAL A 5 -8.17 -13.63 80.50
C VAL A 5 -8.32 -12.67 79.33
N ALA A 6 -8.90 -13.17 78.24
CA ALA A 6 -8.91 -12.59 76.91
C ALA A 6 -10.26 -11.95 76.51
N VAL A 7 -10.23 -11.28 75.36
CA VAL A 7 -11.31 -11.00 74.38
C VAL A 7 -12.24 -9.80 74.67
N LEU A 8 -12.19 -8.76 73.82
CA LEU A 8 -13.28 -8.43 72.88
C LEU A 8 -12.83 -7.34 71.88
N LEU A 9 -12.67 -7.75 70.62
CA LEU A 9 -12.57 -6.86 69.46
C LEU A 9 -14.01 -6.58 68.99
N VAL A 10 -14.47 -5.33 69.04
CA VAL A 10 -15.75 -4.94 68.44
C VAL A 10 -15.49 -4.54 66.99
N LEU A 11 -15.81 -5.45 66.08
CA LEU A 11 -15.90 -5.20 64.64
C LEU A 11 -17.27 -4.57 64.36
N LEU A 12 -17.31 -3.32 63.89
CA LEU A 12 -18.51 -2.75 63.30
C LEU A 12 -18.61 -3.21 61.84
N LEU A 13 -19.58 -4.07 61.56
CA LEU A 13 -20.14 -4.24 60.22
C LEU A 13 -21.13 -3.11 59.94
N SER A 14 -20.92 -2.37 58.86
CA SER A 14 -22.03 -1.84 58.05
C SER A 14 -21.89 -2.39 56.62
N LEU A 15 -22.84 -3.24 56.27
CA LEU A 15 -23.04 -3.80 54.93
C LEU A 15 -24.12 -2.97 54.24
N THR A 16 -23.88 -2.55 52.99
CA THR A 16 -24.82 -2.56 51.83
C THR A 16 -24.45 -1.47 50.82
N GLY A 17 -24.40 -1.83 49.54
CA GLY A 17 -24.42 -0.85 48.45
C GLY A 17 -23.47 -1.14 47.30
N THR A 18 -23.91 -2.00 46.40
CA THR A 18 -23.41 -2.24 45.03
C THR A 18 -22.94 -0.97 44.29
N GLY A 19 -21.76 -1.01 43.68
CA GLY A 19 -21.30 0.04 42.77
C GLY A 19 -20.02 -0.35 42.04
N ALA A 20 -20.19 -1.00 40.89
CA ALA A 20 -19.22 -1.20 39.81
C ALA A 20 -17.74 -1.43 40.21
N LEU A 21 -17.31 -2.69 40.14
CA LEU A 21 -15.96 -3.00 39.69
C LEU A 21 -15.77 -2.26 38.35
N PHE A 22 -15.00 -1.17 38.35
CA PHE A 22 -14.45 -0.64 37.10
C PHE A 22 -13.58 -1.75 36.53
N ALA A 23 -14.08 -2.39 35.47
CA ALA A 23 -13.26 -3.25 34.64
C ALA A 23 -12.06 -2.42 34.20
N ALA A 24 -10.87 -2.81 34.67
CA ALA A 24 -9.63 -2.30 34.18
C ALA A 24 -9.64 -2.45 32.65
N ASP A 25 -9.34 -1.35 31.97
CA ASP A 25 -9.18 -1.27 30.51
C ASP A 25 -8.17 -2.35 30.10
N GLN A 26 -8.68 -3.47 29.59
CA GLN A 26 -7.86 -4.57 29.11
C GLN A 26 -7.11 -4.03 27.90
N ALA A 27 -5.78 -3.98 27.99
CA ALA A 27 -4.92 -3.61 26.88
C ALA A 27 -5.36 -4.39 25.63
N THR A 28 -6.00 -3.70 24.68
CA THR A 28 -6.50 -4.30 23.45
C THR A 28 -5.31 -4.84 22.68
N ALA A 29 -5.22 -6.16 22.53
CA ALA A 29 -4.19 -6.78 21.71
C ALA A 29 -4.25 -6.17 20.30
N GLN A 30 -3.08 -5.78 19.78
CA GLN A 30 -2.95 -5.06 18.53
C GLN A 30 -3.47 -5.92 17.38
N VAL A 31 -4.58 -5.50 16.79
CA VAL A 31 -5.17 -6.16 15.62
C VAL A 31 -4.33 -5.81 14.39
N THR A 32 -3.99 -6.81 13.58
CA THR A 32 -3.45 -6.60 12.23
C THR A 32 -4.56 -6.75 11.19
N VAL A 33 -4.47 -6.01 10.09
CA VAL A 33 -5.43 -6.11 8.98
C VAL A 33 -4.64 -6.33 7.70
N GLN A 34 -5.15 -7.22 6.85
CA GLN A 34 -4.61 -7.46 5.52
C GLN A 34 -5.71 -7.25 4.47
N VAL A 35 -5.38 -6.64 3.33
CA VAL A 35 -6.25 -6.55 2.14
C VAL A 35 -5.55 -7.23 0.97
N ASP A 36 -6.20 -8.24 0.39
CA ASP A 36 -5.66 -9.07 -0.70
C ASP A 36 -4.28 -9.68 -0.38
N GLY A 37 -4.09 -10.06 0.89
CA GLY A 37 -2.86 -10.64 1.43
C GLY A 37 -1.80 -9.61 1.86
N ARG A 38 -2.02 -8.31 1.63
CA ARG A 38 -1.09 -7.23 1.99
C ARG A 38 -1.43 -6.67 3.36
N GLU A 39 -0.47 -6.55 4.26
CA GLU A 39 -0.69 -5.92 5.58
C GLU A 39 -0.89 -4.40 5.45
N ILE A 40 -1.89 -3.88 6.15
CA ILE A 40 -2.27 -2.47 6.13
C ILE A 40 -1.70 -1.75 7.34
N VAL A 41 -1.05 -0.61 7.09
CA VAL A 41 -0.57 0.29 8.14
C VAL A 41 -1.65 1.32 8.44
N PHE A 42 -1.93 1.48 9.73
CA PHE A 42 -2.84 2.51 10.21
C PHE A 42 -2.04 3.57 10.98
N PRO A 43 -1.70 4.71 10.35
CA PRO A 43 -0.77 5.69 10.94
C PRO A 43 -1.34 6.43 12.14
N ASP A 44 -2.66 6.63 12.18
CA ASP A 44 -3.34 7.56 13.07
C ASP A 44 -4.45 6.91 13.92
N ALA A 45 -5.13 5.87 13.41
CA ALA A 45 -6.17 5.15 14.14
C ALA A 45 -6.03 3.65 13.96
N LYS A 46 -5.81 2.91 15.05
CA LYS A 46 -5.59 1.46 14.97
C LYS A 46 -6.92 0.69 14.94
N PRO A 47 -7.00 -0.45 14.24
CA PRO A 47 -8.06 -1.42 14.42
C PRO A 47 -7.97 -2.02 15.83
N TYR A 48 -9.10 -2.43 16.38
CA TYR A 48 -9.12 -3.04 17.71
C TYR A 48 -10.23 -4.06 17.83
N SER A 49 -10.04 -4.99 18.75
CA SER A 49 -11.02 -6.03 19.09
C SER A 49 -11.63 -5.74 20.45
N VAL A 50 -12.94 -5.90 20.54
CA VAL A 50 -13.73 -5.86 21.78
C VAL A 50 -14.62 -7.11 21.83
N THR A 51 -15.32 -7.33 22.94
CA THR A 51 -16.24 -8.48 23.08
C THR A 51 -17.28 -8.57 21.96
N ALA A 52 -17.72 -7.41 21.43
CA ALA A 52 -18.70 -7.33 20.36
C ALA A 52 -18.15 -7.69 18.96
N GLY A 53 -16.83 -7.69 18.77
CA GLY A 53 -16.22 -7.96 17.46
C GLY A 53 -14.94 -7.18 17.21
N VAL A 54 -14.53 -7.14 15.94
CA VAL A 54 -13.37 -6.37 15.48
C VAL A 54 -13.85 -5.18 14.67
N TYR A 55 -13.28 -4.02 14.97
CA TYR A 55 -13.58 -2.77 14.29
C TYR A 55 -12.34 -2.22 13.60
N VAL A 56 -12.54 -1.76 12.37
CA VAL A 56 -11.48 -1.26 11.49
C VAL A 56 -11.82 0.17 11.06
N PRO A 57 -10.86 1.10 11.05
CA PRO A 57 -11.03 2.42 10.43
C PRO A 57 -11.41 2.27 8.95
N VAL A 58 -12.63 2.69 8.60
CA VAL A 58 -13.24 2.38 7.30
C VAL A 58 -12.53 3.03 6.14
N ARG A 59 -12.02 4.26 6.33
CA ARG A 59 -11.29 5.01 5.30
C ARG A 59 -10.10 4.18 4.80
N ILE A 60 -9.20 3.85 5.72
CA ILE A 60 -7.96 3.15 5.42
C ILE A 60 -8.26 1.76 4.84
N ALA A 61 -9.25 1.04 5.39
CA ALA A 61 -9.65 -0.26 4.84
C ALA A 61 -10.21 -0.16 3.42
N ALA A 62 -11.17 0.74 3.18
CA ALA A 62 -11.83 0.91 1.89
C ALA A 62 -10.86 1.44 0.81
N GLU A 63 -10.03 2.43 1.12
CA GLU A 63 -9.03 2.95 0.19
C GLU A 63 -8.00 1.87 -0.16
N ASN A 64 -7.58 1.02 0.79
CA ASN A 64 -6.73 -0.13 0.49
C ASN A 64 -7.42 -1.24 -0.33
N MET A 65 -8.74 -1.20 -0.44
CA MET A 65 -9.53 -2.04 -1.35
C MET A 65 -9.76 -1.37 -2.72
N GLY A 66 -9.21 -0.18 -2.96
CA GLY A 66 -9.45 0.60 -4.17
C GLY A 66 -10.80 1.34 -4.18
N ILE A 67 -11.38 1.63 -3.01
CA ILE A 67 -12.68 2.29 -2.87
C ILE A 67 -12.51 3.64 -2.17
N SER A 68 -12.81 4.72 -2.88
CA SER A 68 -12.69 6.09 -2.36
C SER A 68 -13.67 6.37 -1.21
N VAL A 69 -13.26 7.21 -0.26
CA VAL A 69 -14.08 7.60 0.90
C VAL A 69 -14.12 9.12 1.04
N TYR A 70 -15.32 9.67 1.10
CA TYR A 70 -15.57 11.10 1.20
C TYR A 70 -16.28 11.43 2.52
N TRP A 71 -15.87 12.51 3.16
CA TRP A 71 -16.57 13.09 4.30
C TRP A 71 -17.33 14.32 3.85
N ASP A 72 -18.65 14.31 4.08
CA ASP A 72 -19.48 15.51 3.94
C ASP A 72 -19.63 16.17 5.30
N ALA A 73 -18.92 17.28 5.49
CA ALA A 73 -18.95 18.05 6.74
C ALA A 73 -20.33 18.70 7.00
N SER A 74 -21.04 19.08 5.95
CA SER A 74 -22.35 19.73 6.08
C SER A 74 -23.43 18.74 6.54
N ALA A 75 -23.36 17.50 6.05
CA ALA A 75 -24.30 16.44 6.38
C ALA A 75 -23.85 15.57 7.57
N SER A 76 -22.58 15.70 7.99
CA SER A 76 -21.91 14.81 8.94
C SER A 76 -22.05 13.34 8.52
N SER A 77 -21.78 13.07 7.26
CA SER A 77 -21.93 11.75 6.66
C SER A 77 -20.67 11.30 5.91
N VAL A 78 -20.49 9.99 5.87
CA VAL A 78 -19.49 9.32 5.04
C VAL A 78 -20.16 8.84 3.77
N ARG A 79 -19.51 9.04 2.62
CA ARG A 79 -19.81 8.39 1.35
C ARG A 79 -18.64 7.50 0.96
N ILE A 80 -18.89 6.23 0.68
CA ILE A 80 -17.89 5.25 0.25
C ILE A 80 -18.22 4.76 -1.15
N GLY A 81 -17.28 4.88 -2.08
CA GLY A 81 -17.43 4.52 -3.48
C GLY A 81 -18.14 5.58 -4.32
N GLU A 82 -18.31 5.27 -5.61
CA GLU A 82 -18.77 6.21 -6.63
C GLU A 82 -20.10 5.82 -7.31
N GLY A 83 -20.71 6.81 -7.97
CA GLY A 83 -21.95 6.64 -8.72
C GLY A 83 -23.13 6.13 -7.87
N ASN A 84 -24.01 5.34 -8.52
CA ASN A 84 -25.22 4.76 -7.91
C ASN A 84 -24.93 3.59 -6.95
N GLY A 85 -23.71 3.05 -6.96
CA GLY A 85 -23.28 1.97 -6.06
C GLY A 85 -22.70 2.46 -4.73
N ALA A 86 -22.53 3.77 -4.57
CA ALA A 86 -21.93 4.35 -3.38
C ALA A 86 -22.78 4.13 -2.13
N VAL A 87 -22.11 3.88 -1.01
CA VAL A 87 -22.71 3.69 0.30
C VAL A 87 -22.59 4.99 1.08
N THR A 88 -23.72 5.59 1.45
CA THR A 88 -23.74 6.81 2.30
C THR A 88 -24.39 6.52 3.65
N PHE A 89 -23.75 6.96 4.73
CA PHE A 89 -24.27 6.80 6.09
C PHE A 89 -23.77 7.90 7.03
N LYS A 90 -24.48 8.08 8.15
CA LYS A 90 -24.01 8.91 9.27
C LYS A 90 -23.47 7.99 10.37
N PRO A 91 -22.21 8.17 10.84
CA PRO A 91 -21.68 7.37 11.92
C PRO A 91 -22.36 7.72 13.25
N GLU A 92 -22.53 6.73 14.13
CA GLU A 92 -22.94 6.96 15.52
C GLU A 92 -21.78 7.54 16.35
N ASN A 93 -22.06 8.05 17.55
CA ASN A 93 -21.02 8.66 18.41
C ASN A 93 -20.19 7.65 19.22
N SER A 94 -20.58 6.37 19.21
CA SER A 94 -19.89 5.31 19.94
C SER A 94 -20.19 3.93 19.34
N ALA A 95 -19.37 2.94 19.68
CA ALA A 95 -19.58 1.57 19.26
C ALA A 95 -20.86 0.99 19.90
N ASN A 96 -21.88 0.74 19.09
CA ASN A 96 -23.15 0.16 19.54
C ASN A 96 -23.64 -0.90 18.54
N GLY A 97 -23.13 -2.13 18.69
CA GLY A 97 -23.41 -3.23 17.77
C GLY A 97 -22.70 -3.07 16.42
N ASN A 98 -23.36 -3.49 15.34
CA ASN A 98 -22.78 -3.64 13.99
C ASN A 98 -22.85 -2.36 13.15
N LYS A 99 -22.97 -1.20 13.80
CA LYS A 99 -23.15 0.09 13.10
C LYS A 99 -21.84 0.86 13.02
N PRO A 100 -21.61 1.61 11.93
CA PRO A 100 -20.48 2.51 11.84
C PRO A 100 -20.53 3.59 12.93
N PHE A 101 -19.39 3.93 13.52
CA PHE A 101 -19.30 4.97 14.55
C PHE A 101 -18.04 5.81 14.42
N LEU A 102 -18.10 7.04 14.93
CA LEU A 102 -17.02 8.00 14.98
C LEU A 102 -16.31 7.89 16.32
N LYS A 103 -14.99 7.75 16.30
CA LYS A 103 -14.12 7.75 17.48
C LYS A 103 -12.82 8.46 17.12
N ASP A 104 -12.43 9.44 17.93
CA ASP A 104 -11.17 10.20 17.76
C ASP A 104 -10.99 10.76 16.32
N GLY A 105 -12.09 11.25 15.73
CA GLY A 105 -12.08 11.80 14.37
C GLY A 105 -11.96 10.77 13.25
N ARG A 106 -12.14 9.48 13.54
CA ARG A 106 -12.08 8.38 12.56
C ARG A 106 -13.34 7.53 12.64
N VAL A 107 -13.81 7.11 11.47
CA VAL A 107 -15.00 6.26 11.37
C VAL A 107 -14.58 4.81 11.35
N TYR A 108 -15.16 4.03 12.25
CA TYR A 108 -14.94 2.61 12.42
C TYR A 108 -16.13 1.82 11.91
N VAL A 109 -15.87 0.67 11.30
CA VAL A 109 -16.87 -0.29 10.86
C VAL A 109 -16.49 -1.70 11.31
N ASP A 110 -17.47 -2.58 11.41
CA ASP A 110 -17.21 -4.00 11.66
C ASP A 110 -16.95 -4.78 10.36
N LEU A 111 -16.64 -6.07 10.49
CA LEU A 111 -16.35 -6.93 9.33
C LEU A 111 -17.60 -7.22 8.48
N ALA A 112 -18.79 -7.20 9.09
CA ALA A 112 -20.04 -7.40 8.37
C ALA A 112 -20.34 -6.22 7.43
N PHE A 113 -20.05 -4.99 7.84
CA PHE A 113 -20.16 -3.82 6.98
C PHE A 113 -19.24 -3.94 5.76
N ILE A 114 -17.99 -4.36 5.94
CA ILE A 114 -17.05 -4.56 4.82
C ILE A 114 -17.61 -5.59 3.82
N LYS A 115 -18.19 -6.68 4.34
CA LYS A 115 -18.84 -7.70 3.51
C LYS A 115 -20.07 -7.18 2.78
N ASP A 116 -21.03 -6.66 3.52
CA ASP A 116 -22.38 -6.38 3.02
C ASP A 116 -22.45 -5.08 2.22
N LYS A 117 -21.58 -4.11 2.54
CA LYS A 117 -21.62 -2.77 1.96
C LYS A 117 -20.46 -2.50 1.01
N LEU A 118 -19.28 -3.05 1.28
CA LEU A 118 -18.10 -2.84 0.42
C LEU A 118 -17.83 -4.02 -0.52
N GLY A 119 -18.59 -5.12 -0.38
CA GLY A 119 -18.55 -6.25 -1.31
C GLY A 119 -17.26 -7.06 -1.28
N ALA A 120 -16.53 -7.05 -0.15
CA ALA A 120 -15.31 -7.83 0.07
C ALA A 120 -15.50 -8.83 1.21
N GLU A 121 -14.96 -10.03 1.08
CA GLU A 121 -14.97 -10.97 2.21
C GLU A 121 -14.04 -10.43 3.31
N ALA A 122 -14.45 -10.55 4.57
CA ALA A 122 -13.68 -10.10 5.73
C ALA A 122 -13.73 -11.15 6.84
N VAL A 123 -12.58 -11.73 7.18
CA VAL A 123 -12.47 -12.88 8.10
C VAL A 123 -11.58 -12.52 9.28
N TRP A 124 -12.04 -12.82 10.50
CA TRP A 124 -11.27 -12.65 11.73
C TRP A 124 -10.56 -13.95 12.13
N ASN A 125 -9.23 -13.89 12.25
CA ASN A 125 -8.42 -14.93 12.89
C ASN A 125 -8.03 -14.49 14.30
N LYS A 126 -8.73 -15.05 15.30
CA LYS A 126 -8.51 -14.73 16.72
C LYS A 126 -7.13 -15.17 17.24
N GLU A 127 -6.59 -16.28 16.74
CA GLU A 127 -5.30 -16.81 17.20
C GLU A 127 -4.14 -15.92 16.74
N LYS A 128 -4.21 -15.44 15.49
CA LYS A 128 -3.19 -14.55 14.90
C LYS A 128 -3.44 -13.06 15.17
N MET A 129 -4.60 -12.74 15.75
CA MET A 129 -5.10 -11.37 15.88
C MET A 129 -5.15 -10.62 14.54
N THR A 130 -5.56 -11.30 13.46
CA THR A 130 -5.52 -10.77 12.09
C THR A 130 -6.90 -10.76 11.43
N VAL A 131 -7.27 -9.63 10.82
CA VAL A 131 -8.38 -9.52 9.88
C VAL A 131 -7.85 -9.70 8.46
N SER A 132 -8.45 -10.59 7.67
CA SER A 132 -8.14 -10.74 6.24
C SER A 132 -9.33 -10.28 5.41
N ILE A 133 -9.12 -9.24 4.60
CA ILE A 133 -10.08 -8.68 3.64
C ILE A 133 -9.69 -9.13 2.24
N THR A 134 -10.65 -9.59 1.43
CA THR A 134 -10.44 -10.04 0.04
C THR A 134 -11.40 -9.33 -0.91
N THR A 135 -10.87 -8.54 -1.84
CA THR A 135 -11.63 -7.73 -2.80
C THR A 135 -12.09 -8.54 -4.01
N LYS A 136 -13.07 -8.02 -4.76
CA LYS A 136 -13.54 -8.65 -6.01
C LYS A 136 -12.63 -8.39 -7.21
N SER A 137 -12.01 -7.20 -7.31
CA SER A 137 -11.22 -6.85 -8.50
C SER A 137 -9.83 -7.50 -8.51
N ASN A 138 -9.31 -7.95 -7.35
CA ASN A 138 -8.01 -8.63 -7.22
C ASN A 138 -6.82 -7.87 -7.84
N VAL A 139 -6.95 -6.58 -8.17
CA VAL A 139 -5.92 -5.82 -8.91
C VAL A 139 -4.69 -5.47 -8.08
N LEU A 140 -4.73 -5.72 -6.77
CA LEU A 140 -3.55 -5.64 -5.90
C LEU A 140 -3.10 -7.02 -5.41
N LYS A 141 -3.75 -8.09 -5.88
CA LYS A 141 -3.39 -9.46 -5.53
C LYS A 141 -2.03 -9.78 -6.13
N GLY A 142 -1.09 -10.19 -5.27
CA GLY A 142 0.28 -10.51 -5.70
C GLY A 142 1.15 -9.27 -5.94
N VAL A 143 0.68 -8.07 -5.59
CA VAL A 143 1.46 -6.83 -5.64
C VAL A 143 2.13 -6.61 -4.29
N GLN A 144 3.46 -6.48 -4.30
CA GLN A 144 4.25 -6.15 -3.13
C GLN A 144 5.17 -4.97 -3.47
N LEU A 145 5.15 -3.94 -2.64
CA LEU A 145 6.10 -2.85 -2.66
C LEU A 145 7.12 -3.12 -1.54
N PHE A 146 8.38 -2.98 -1.86
CA PHE A 146 9.49 -3.00 -0.91
C PHE A 146 10.10 -1.59 -0.85
N LYS A 147 11.24 -1.47 -0.20
CA LYS A 147 11.95 -0.18 -0.07
C LYS A 147 12.25 0.44 -1.43
N GLN A 148 12.27 1.78 -1.45
CA GLN A 148 12.56 2.58 -2.65
C GLN A 148 11.57 2.29 -3.78
N SER A 149 12.05 1.77 -4.89
CA SER A 149 11.32 1.50 -6.13
C SER A 149 11.09 0.02 -6.40
N MET A 150 11.54 -0.87 -5.50
CA MET A 150 11.46 -2.31 -5.71
C MET A 150 10.01 -2.78 -5.61
N VAL A 151 9.48 -3.32 -6.70
CA VAL A 151 8.13 -3.89 -6.76
C VAL A 151 8.22 -5.36 -7.19
N LYS A 152 7.43 -6.22 -6.54
CA LYS A 152 7.21 -7.61 -6.97
C LYS A 152 5.76 -7.78 -7.40
N LEU A 153 5.56 -8.26 -8.62
CA LEU A 153 4.26 -8.66 -9.16
C LEU A 153 4.23 -10.18 -9.30
N THR A 154 3.23 -10.82 -8.71
CA THR A 154 3.08 -12.29 -8.71
C THR A 154 1.79 -12.70 -9.40
N GLY A 155 1.92 -13.44 -10.50
CA GLY A 155 0.83 -14.07 -11.22
C GLY A 155 1.24 -15.47 -11.69
N GLU A 156 1.07 -15.76 -12.98
CA GLU A 156 1.67 -16.95 -13.61
C GLU A 156 3.20 -16.89 -13.60
N GLN A 157 3.76 -15.68 -13.73
CA GLN A 157 5.18 -15.38 -13.59
C GLN A 157 5.42 -14.57 -12.31
N VAL A 158 6.62 -14.70 -11.74
CA VAL A 158 7.11 -13.79 -10.71
C VAL A 158 7.99 -12.73 -11.36
N ILE A 159 7.59 -11.46 -11.21
CA ILE A 159 8.24 -10.32 -11.83
C ILE A 159 8.81 -9.44 -10.72
N TYR A 160 10.09 -9.12 -10.82
CA TYR A 160 10.73 -8.10 -9.99
C TYR A 160 11.03 -6.87 -10.84
N ILE A 161 10.75 -5.69 -10.28
CA ILE A 161 11.13 -4.40 -10.82
C ILE A 161 12.13 -3.79 -9.84
N ASP A 162 13.26 -3.33 -10.38
CA ASP A 162 14.33 -2.64 -9.63
C ASP A 162 14.72 -3.31 -8.30
N PRO A 163 15.23 -4.56 -8.29
CA PRO A 163 15.62 -5.23 -7.05
C PRO A 163 16.66 -4.44 -6.26
N TYR A 164 16.31 -4.06 -5.02
CA TYR A 164 17.17 -3.28 -4.15
C TYR A 164 17.00 -3.69 -2.68
N LYS A 165 18.13 -3.85 -1.97
CA LYS A 165 18.17 -4.31 -0.56
C LYS A 165 17.31 -5.57 -0.32
N VAL A 166 17.43 -6.56 -1.21
CA VAL A 166 16.67 -7.81 -1.14
C VAL A 166 17.11 -8.63 0.08
N ASP A 167 16.12 -9.05 0.85
CA ASP A 167 16.31 -9.97 1.98
C ASP A 167 16.53 -11.41 1.48
N GLY A 168 17.66 -12.02 1.88
CA GLY A 168 18.00 -13.40 1.51
C GLY A 168 18.27 -13.59 0.01
N GLU A 169 17.99 -14.80 -0.49
CA GLU A 169 18.14 -15.19 -1.90
C GLU A 169 16.89 -15.95 -2.38
N PRO A 170 15.78 -15.26 -2.66
CA PRO A 170 14.52 -15.95 -2.97
C PRO A 170 14.57 -16.77 -4.26
N LYS A 171 15.41 -16.38 -5.25
CA LYS A 171 15.66 -17.13 -6.50
C LYS A 171 14.38 -17.57 -7.23
N ASP A 172 13.31 -16.79 -7.14
CA ASP A 172 11.99 -17.13 -7.65
C ASP A 172 11.55 -16.23 -8.82
N GLY A 173 12.30 -15.19 -9.16
CA GLY A 173 12.00 -14.25 -10.24
C GLY A 173 12.18 -14.85 -11.62
N ASP A 174 11.09 -14.90 -12.39
CA ASP A 174 11.06 -15.33 -13.79
C ASP A 174 11.46 -14.20 -14.75
N LEU A 175 11.09 -12.97 -14.40
CA LEU A 175 11.37 -11.75 -15.13
C LEU A 175 11.91 -10.68 -14.19
N ILE A 176 12.91 -9.94 -14.66
CA ILE A 176 13.49 -8.81 -13.92
C ILE A 176 13.49 -7.60 -14.84
N PHE A 177 12.72 -6.58 -14.49
CA PHE A 177 12.69 -5.31 -15.19
C PHE A 177 13.57 -4.31 -14.43
N ILE A 178 14.44 -3.63 -15.16
CA ILE A 178 15.27 -2.55 -14.63
C ILE A 178 14.90 -1.26 -15.35
N THR A 179 14.56 -0.22 -14.60
CA THR A 179 14.15 1.08 -15.15
C THR A 179 15.35 1.89 -15.63
N HIS A 180 16.42 1.91 -14.84
CA HIS A 180 17.64 2.66 -15.12
C HIS A 180 18.83 2.17 -14.28
N THR A 181 19.99 2.82 -14.42
CA THR A 181 21.27 2.26 -13.94
C THR A 181 21.87 2.92 -12.70
N HIS A 182 21.08 3.69 -11.94
CA HIS A 182 21.51 4.11 -10.59
C HIS A 182 21.52 2.93 -9.62
N GLY A 183 22.36 3.01 -8.59
CA GLY A 183 22.66 1.87 -7.72
C GLY A 183 21.51 1.41 -6.82
N ASP A 184 20.50 2.26 -6.64
CA ASP A 184 19.26 1.97 -5.93
C ASP A 184 18.18 1.32 -6.80
N HIS A 185 18.45 1.10 -8.09
CA HIS A 185 17.59 0.39 -9.04
C HIS A 185 18.31 -0.77 -9.73
N PHE A 186 19.59 -0.57 -10.06
CA PHE A 186 20.45 -1.53 -10.73
C PHE A 186 21.62 -1.94 -9.84
N ASN A 187 21.50 -3.13 -9.27
CA ASN A 187 22.60 -3.80 -8.57
C ASN A 187 22.66 -5.27 -9.00
N LEU A 188 23.81 -5.68 -9.55
CA LEU A 188 24.00 -7.03 -10.07
C LEU A 188 23.83 -8.13 -9.02
N ASP A 189 24.23 -7.87 -7.78
CA ASP A 189 24.10 -8.85 -6.71
C ASP A 189 22.65 -8.97 -6.27
N GLU A 190 21.92 -7.85 -6.16
CA GLU A 190 20.48 -7.86 -5.85
C GLU A 190 19.65 -8.55 -6.95
N ILE A 191 19.97 -8.31 -8.22
CA ILE A 191 19.37 -9.02 -9.36
C ILE A 191 19.63 -10.52 -9.25
N ARG A 192 20.87 -10.93 -8.94
CA ARG A 192 21.21 -12.35 -8.78
C ARG A 192 20.49 -12.99 -7.61
N LYS A 193 20.20 -12.29 -6.50
CA LYS A 193 19.45 -12.86 -5.37
C LYS A 193 18.03 -13.29 -5.76
N VAL A 194 17.38 -12.53 -6.65
CA VAL A 194 15.98 -12.79 -7.06
C VAL A 194 15.87 -13.64 -8.31
N ALA A 195 16.83 -13.57 -9.24
CA ALA A 195 16.78 -14.27 -10.52
C ALA A 195 16.77 -15.80 -10.37
N LYS A 196 15.81 -16.46 -11.04
CA LYS A 196 15.94 -17.86 -11.43
C LYS A 196 17.08 -18.03 -12.44
N SER A 197 17.58 -19.26 -12.59
CA SER A 197 18.65 -19.58 -13.54
C SER A 197 18.28 -19.29 -15.00
N ASP A 198 17.00 -19.37 -15.33
CA ASP A 198 16.44 -19.09 -16.66
C ASP A 198 15.67 -17.75 -16.70
N ALA A 199 15.86 -16.88 -15.72
CA ALA A 199 15.21 -15.57 -15.68
C ALA A 199 15.55 -14.74 -16.92
N THR A 200 14.61 -13.93 -17.39
CA THR A 200 14.88 -12.94 -18.44
C THR A 200 14.96 -11.55 -17.84
N ILE A 201 16.01 -10.80 -18.20
CA ILE A 201 16.17 -9.41 -17.78
C ILE A 201 15.70 -8.49 -18.89
N VAL A 202 14.76 -7.60 -18.59
CA VAL A 202 14.36 -6.49 -19.46
C VAL A 202 15.06 -5.23 -18.95
N PHE A 203 15.80 -4.55 -19.82
CA PHE A 203 16.77 -3.53 -19.43
C PHE A 203 16.77 -2.35 -20.43
N PRO A 204 17.17 -1.13 -20.02
CA PRO A 204 17.28 0.00 -20.95
C PRO A 204 18.22 -0.33 -22.12
N ALA A 205 17.70 -0.24 -23.36
CA ALA A 205 18.38 -0.74 -24.55
C ALA A 205 19.77 -0.13 -24.77
N LYS A 206 19.95 1.15 -24.42
CA LYS A 206 21.23 1.87 -24.56
C LYS A 206 22.35 1.39 -23.65
N GLU A 207 22.02 0.68 -22.58
CA GLU A 207 22.99 0.25 -21.55
C GLU A 207 22.99 -1.27 -21.35
N LEU A 208 22.50 -2.01 -22.35
CA LEU A 208 22.35 -3.47 -22.32
C LEU A 208 23.68 -4.20 -22.05
N ASP A 209 24.80 -3.59 -22.46
CA ASP A 209 26.14 -4.13 -22.24
C ASP A 209 26.46 -4.33 -20.76
N LYS A 210 25.88 -3.52 -19.85
CA LYS A 210 26.08 -3.66 -18.39
C LYS A 210 25.59 -4.99 -17.85
N VAL A 211 24.52 -5.55 -18.42
CA VAL A 211 23.98 -6.85 -17.99
C VAL A 211 24.56 -8.01 -18.79
N THR A 212 24.81 -7.85 -20.09
CA THR A 212 25.42 -8.93 -20.89
C THR A 212 26.87 -9.18 -20.47
N ASN A 213 27.65 -8.12 -20.19
CA ASN A 213 29.03 -8.25 -19.69
C ASN A 213 29.10 -8.84 -18.28
N ALA A 214 28.00 -8.78 -17.52
CA ALA A 214 27.87 -9.39 -16.20
C ALA A 214 27.47 -10.88 -16.24
N GLY A 215 27.32 -11.46 -17.43
CA GLY A 215 27.07 -12.88 -17.64
C GLY A 215 25.60 -13.30 -17.66
N PHE A 216 24.67 -12.36 -17.80
CA PHE A 216 23.26 -12.70 -18.02
C PHE A 216 23.03 -13.05 -19.50
N GLU A 217 22.48 -14.24 -19.75
CA GLU A 217 22.29 -14.77 -21.11
C GLU A 217 20.96 -14.35 -21.73
N ASN A 218 19.87 -14.36 -20.95
CA ASN A 218 18.54 -13.99 -21.42
C ASN A 218 18.26 -12.53 -21.12
N VAL A 219 18.58 -11.65 -22.07
CA VAL A 219 18.42 -10.19 -21.92
C VAL A 219 17.62 -9.62 -23.08
N VAL A 220 16.68 -8.74 -22.77
CA VAL A 220 15.89 -7.96 -23.73
C VAL A 220 16.14 -6.48 -23.48
N GLY A 221 16.56 -5.76 -24.52
CA GLY A 221 16.64 -4.30 -24.48
C GLY A 221 15.25 -3.69 -24.70
N ALA A 222 14.93 -2.64 -23.98
CA ALA A 222 13.72 -1.86 -24.17
C ALA A 222 14.06 -0.37 -24.27
N ALA A 223 13.61 0.28 -25.35
CA ALA A 223 13.71 1.72 -25.54
C ALA A 223 12.38 2.44 -25.24
N PRO A 224 12.39 3.74 -24.91
CA PRO A 224 11.15 4.50 -24.70
C PRO A 224 10.21 4.40 -25.91
N GLY A 225 8.95 4.00 -25.64
CA GLY A 225 7.91 3.78 -26.66
C GLY A 225 7.85 2.36 -27.22
N GLU A 226 8.80 1.49 -26.87
CA GLU A 226 8.82 0.10 -27.33
C GLU A 226 7.83 -0.76 -26.55
N GLU A 227 7.16 -1.66 -27.26
CA GLU A 227 6.23 -2.65 -26.72
C GLU A 227 6.76 -4.06 -26.99
N GLY A 228 6.60 -4.97 -26.03
CA GLY A 228 7.11 -6.32 -26.14
C GLY A 228 6.31 -7.33 -25.33
N THR A 229 6.63 -8.61 -25.51
CA THR A 229 6.09 -9.70 -24.71
C THR A 229 7.21 -10.68 -24.40
N VAL A 230 7.39 -11.01 -23.12
CA VAL A 230 8.42 -11.94 -22.64
C VAL A 230 7.78 -12.87 -21.62
N LYS A 231 7.96 -14.20 -21.78
CA LYS A 231 7.32 -15.22 -20.93
C LYS A 231 5.82 -14.98 -20.70
N ASN A 232 5.09 -14.67 -21.78
CA ASN A 232 3.65 -14.34 -21.79
C ASN A 232 3.24 -13.08 -21.01
N ILE A 233 4.20 -12.25 -20.60
CA ILE A 233 3.95 -10.96 -19.98
C ILE A 233 4.16 -9.86 -21.02
N SER A 234 3.10 -9.11 -21.32
CA SER A 234 3.17 -7.94 -22.18
C SER A 234 3.67 -6.73 -21.38
N TYR A 235 4.55 -5.94 -22.00
CA TYR A 235 5.03 -4.69 -21.43
C TYR A 235 5.14 -3.59 -22.48
N LYS A 236 5.14 -2.33 -22.01
CA LYS A 236 5.51 -1.15 -22.76
C LYS A 236 6.55 -0.37 -21.98
N ALA A 237 7.70 -0.10 -22.58
CA ALA A 237 8.66 0.85 -22.02
C ALA A 237 8.23 2.28 -22.37
N VAL A 238 8.23 3.16 -21.38
CA VAL A 238 7.80 4.57 -21.53
C VAL A 238 8.91 5.50 -21.05
N PRO A 239 8.98 6.74 -21.54
CA PRO A 239 10.02 7.68 -21.11
C PRO A 239 10.00 7.93 -19.60
N ALA A 240 11.19 8.05 -19.00
CA ALA A 240 11.37 8.49 -17.62
C ALA A 240 12.59 9.41 -17.54
N TYR A 241 12.41 10.67 -17.16
CA TYR A 241 13.48 11.67 -17.13
C TYR A 241 13.15 12.88 -16.25
N ASN A 242 14.19 13.60 -15.83
CA ASN A 242 14.04 14.91 -15.19
C ASN A 242 13.93 16.02 -16.24
N THR A 243 13.01 16.96 -16.03
CA THR A 243 12.78 18.09 -16.95
C THR A 243 13.78 19.23 -16.70
N GLU A 244 14.11 19.46 -15.43
CA GLU A 244 15.02 20.53 -15.00
C GLU A 244 16.27 20.01 -14.29
N LYS A 245 16.17 18.86 -13.60
CA LYS A 245 17.29 18.27 -12.86
C LYS A 245 18.24 17.52 -13.81
N SER A 246 19.51 17.43 -13.46
CA SER A 246 20.52 16.76 -14.30
C SER A 246 20.73 15.28 -13.96
N ASN A 247 20.07 14.76 -12.92
CA ASN A 247 20.31 13.42 -12.38
C ASN A 247 19.76 12.31 -13.28
N HIS A 248 18.65 12.55 -13.98
CA HIS A 248 17.99 11.58 -14.86
C HIS A 248 17.76 12.15 -16.28
N PRO A 249 18.82 12.38 -17.08
CA PRO A 249 18.70 13.11 -18.34
C PRO A 249 18.04 12.28 -19.46
N LYS A 250 17.24 12.96 -20.30
CA LYS A 250 16.40 12.33 -21.34
C LYS A 250 17.19 11.54 -22.39
N ASP A 251 18.41 11.95 -22.72
CA ASP A 251 19.25 11.34 -23.75
C ASP A 251 19.77 9.93 -23.39
N ARG A 252 19.73 9.59 -22.09
CA ARG A 252 20.05 8.24 -21.60
C ARG A 252 19.02 7.20 -22.00
N GLU A 253 17.81 7.63 -22.38
CA GLU A 253 16.68 6.74 -22.74
C GLU A 253 16.39 5.70 -21.65
N TRP A 254 16.46 6.15 -20.39
CA TRP A 254 15.92 5.42 -19.26
C TRP A 254 14.40 5.41 -19.28
N VAL A 255 13.81 4.40 -18.65
CA VAL A 255 12.43 4.01 -18.91
C VAL A 255 11.65 3.74 -17.63
N GLY A 256 10.36 4.06 -17.66
CA GLY A 256 9.36 3.37 -16.86
C GLY A 256 8.77 2.21 -17.65
N TYR A 257 7.94 1.39 -17.02
CA TYR A 257 7.24 0.28 -17.68
C TYR A 257 5.76 0.28 -17.38
N ILE A 258 4.94 -0.04 -18.38
CA ILE A 258 3.57 -0.51 -18.17
C ILE A 258 3.61 -2.03 -18.36
N ILE A 259 3.28 -2.79 -17.32
CA ILE A 259 3.32 -4.27 -17.32
C ILE A 259 1.91 -4.79 -17.11
N THR A 260 1.47 -5.77 -17.91
CA THR A 260 0.15 -6.40 -17.73
C THR A 260 0.27 -7.74 -17.02
N VAL A 261 -0.39 -7.87 -15.87
CA VAL A 261 -0.40 -9.10 -15.05
C VAL A 261 -1.82 -9.39 -14.57
N ASN A 262 -2.27 -10.64 -14.71
CA ASN A 262 -3.60 -11.09 -14.26
C ASN A 262 -4.77 -10.23 -14.79
N GLY A 263 -4.63 -9.65 -15.99
CA GLY A 263 -5.65 -8.81 -16.62
C GLY A 263 -5.72 -7.36 -16.12
N ALA A 264 -4.75 -6.91 -15.33
CA ALA A 264 -4.60 -5.51 -14.93
C ALA A 264 -3.26 -4.94 -15.42
N SER A 265 -3.22 -3.63 -15.70
CA SER A 265 -2.02 -2.90 -16.13
C SER A 265 -1.39 -2.10 -14.99
N TYR A 266 -0.08 -2.23 -14.83
CA TYR A 266 0.71 -1.57 -13.78
C TYR A 266 1.74 -0.66 -14.41
N TYR A 267 1.64 0.65 -14.18
CA TYR A 267 2.65 1.63 -14.58
C TYR A 267 3.67 1.80 -13.45
N LEU A 268 4.92 1.46 -13.71
CA LEU A 268 6.08 1.69 -12.85
C LEU A 268 6.89 2.81 -13.47
N ALA A 269 6.83 4.02 -12.88
CA ALA A 269 7.36 5.21 -13.53
C ALA A 269 8.89 5.27 -13.64
N GLY A 270 9.61 4.44 -12.87
CA GLY A 270 11.04 4.65 -12.62
C GLY A 270 11.28 5.95 -11.87
N ASP A 271 12.48 6.50 -12.03
CA ASP A 271 12.82 7.86 -11.59
C ASP A 271 12.47 8.85 -12.70
N THR A 272 11.59 9.81 -12.39
CA THR A 272 11.14 10.81 -13.36
C THR A 272 10.59 12.04 -12.65
N ASP A 273 10.57 13.16 -13.37
CA ASP A 273 9.72 14.32 -13.06
C ASP A 273 8.34 14.15 -13.75
N LEU A 274 7.45 15.13 -13.59
CA LEU A 274 6.24 15.21 -14.41
C LEU A 274 6.63 15.55 -15.85
N ILE A 275 6.38 14.62 -16.77
CA ILE A 275 6.69 14.75 -18.20
C ILE A 275 5.39 14.73 -19.04
N PRO A 276 5.36 15.40 -20.20
CA PRO A 276 4.17 15.47 -21.04
C PRO A 276 3.72 14.09 -21.56
N GLU A 277 4.64 13.14 -21.70
CA GLU A 277 4.31 11.78 -22.15
C GLU A 277 3.38 11.03 -21.19
N MET A 278 3.28 11.47 -19.92
CA MET A 278 2.33 10.92 -18.94
C MET A 278 0.86 11.12 -19.34
N GLU A 279 0.54 12.10 -20.20
CA GLU A 279 -0.82 12.29 -20.76
C GLU A 279 -1.34 11.07 -21.52
N ASN A 280 -0.44 10.22 -22.02
CA ASN A 280 -0.76 9.06 -22.85
C ASN A 280 -0.60 7.74 -22.09
N ILE A 281 -0.42 7.78 -20.76
CA ILE A 281 -0.33 6.59 -19.92
C ILE A 281 -1.74 6.14 -19.57
N ASP A 282 -2.04 4.88 -19.87
CA ASP A 282 -3.26 4.19 -19.46
C ASP A 282 -2.88 2.98 -18.61
N ALA A 283 -3.23 3.03 -17.33
CA ALA A 283 -2.91 1.97 -16.36
C ALA A 283 -3.97 1.86 -15.26
N ASP A 284 -4.28 0.63 -14.83
CA ASP A 284 -5.13 0.37 -13.66
C ASP A 284 -4.47 0.89 -12.37
N VAL A 285 -3.16 0.67 -12.24
CA VAL A 285 -2.37 1.00 -11.06
C VAL A 285 -1.10 1.75 -11.49
N ALA A 286 -0.84 2.91 -10.89
CA ALA A 286 0.39 3.67 -11.12
C ALA A 286 1.27 3.73 -9.86
N PHE A 287 2.56 3.48 -10.03
CA PHE A 287 3.60 3.67 -9.03
C PHE A 287 4.42 4.89 -9.42
N LEU A 288 4.34 5.95 -8.62
CA LEU A 288 4.97 7.24 -8.93
C LEU A 288 6.01 7.61 -7.87
N PRO A 289 7.21 8.05 -8.29
CA PRO A 289 8.26 8.45 -7.35
C PRO A 289 7.89 9.76 -6.67
N MET A 290 8.24 9.88 -5.39
CA MET A 290 7.87 11.04 -4.57
C MET A 290 9.00 11.48 -3.64
N GLY A 291 10.24 11.42 -4.14
CA GLY A 291 11.43 11.75 -3.37
C GLY A 291 11.74 13.25 -3.28
N GLY A 292 11.21 14.06 -4.19
CA GLY A 292 11.38 15.51 -4.27
C GLY A 292 12.76 16.00 -4.72
N THR A 293 13.83 15.41 -4.20
CA THR A 293 15.21 15.83 -4.50
C THR A 293 15.68 15.36 -5.88
N TYR A 294 15.48 14.07 -6.20
CA TYR A 294 15.93 13.44 -7.44
C TYR A 294 14.77 13.17 -8.42
N THR A 295 13.55 13.10 -7.91
CA THR A 295 12.31 12.80 -8.62
C THR A 295 11.26 13.87 -8.31
N MET A 296 9.97 13.57 -8.50
CA MET A 296 8.88 14.50 -8.21
C MET A 296 8.76 14.81 -6.71
N ALA A 297 8.44 16.06 -6.39
CA ALA A 297 7.89 16.43 -5.07
C ALA A 297 6.42 15.98 -4.97
N TYR A 298 5.85 15.96 -3.76
CA TYR A 298 4.48 15.44 -3.57
C TYR A 298 3.41 16.22 -4.36
N GLU A 299 3.56 17.54 -4.55
CA GLU A 299 2.65 18.33 -5.38
C GLU A 299 2.74 17.97 -6.86
N GLU A 300 3.94 17.66 -7.33
CA GLU A 300 4.20 17.28 -8.72
C GLU A 300 3.72 15.84 -8.99
N ALA A 301 3.97 14.92 -8.06
CA ALA A 301 3.44 13.56 -8.11
C ALA A 301 1.90 13.55 -8.11
N ALA A 302 1.26 14.44 -7.33
CA ALA A 302 -0.20 14.58 -7.34
C ALA A 302 -0.72 15.10 -8.70
N LYS A 303 -0.03 16.07 -9.31
CA LYS A 303 -0.36 16.52 -10.68
C LYS A 303 -0.20 15.40 -11.71
N ALA A 304 0.89 14.64 -11.64
CA ALA A 304 1.11 13.47 -12.50
C ALA A 304 0.00 12.43 -12.31
N THR A 305 -0.41 12.18 -11.07
CA THR A 305 -1.52 11.28 -10.74
C THR A 305 -2.82 11.74 -11.38
N ASN A 306 -3.18 13.01 -11.21
CA ASN A 306 -4.43 13.55 -11.75
C ASN A 306 -4.42 13.61 -13.28
N LEU A 307 -3.24 13.76 -13.89
CA LEU A 307 -3.05 13.72 -15.34
C LEU A 307 -3.27 12.31 -15.92
N ILE A 308 -2.68 11.30 -15.28
CA ILE A 308 -2.77 9.89 -15.71
C ILE A 308 -4.16 9.31 -15.37
N HIS A 309 -4.74 9.77 -14.26
CA HIS A 309 -6.02 9.34 -13.72
C HIS A 309 -6.18 7.81 -13.58
N PRO A 310 -5.22 7.10 -12.94
CA PRO A 310 -5.30 5.66 -12.74
C PRO A 310 -6.42 5.31 -11.75
N ARG A 311 -6.89 4.05 -11.74
CA ARG A 311 -7.83 3.63 -10.67
C ARG A 311 -7.15 3.69 -9.30
N ILE A 312 -5.88 3.28 -9.23
CA ILE A 312 -5.08 3.25 -8.01
C ILE A 312 -3.74 3.93 -8.26
N VAL A 313 -3.31 4.77 -7.33
CA VAL A 313 -1.93 5.27 -7.26
C VAL A 313 -1.24 4.81 -5.98
N ILE A 314 0.01 4.40 -6.10
CA ILE A 314 0.87 4.00 -5.00
C ILE A 314 2.13 4.87 -5.07
N PRO A 315 2.31 5.86 -4.19
CA PRO A 315 3.59 6.57 -4.14
C PRO A 315 4.69 5.60 -3.69
N TYR A 316 5.86 5.68 -4.32
CA TYR A 316 7.06 4.92 -3.95
C TYR A 316 8.32 5.83 -4.04
N HIS A 317 9.51 5.29 -3.82
CA HIS A 317 10.78 6.03 -3.89
C HIS A 317 10.77 7.29 -2.99
N TYR A 318 10.29 7.12 -1.77
CA TYR A 318 10.29 8.15 -0.72
C TYR A 318 10.57 7.49 0.65
N ALA A 319 10.85 8.29 1.68
CA ALA A 319 11.00 7.88 3.08
C ALA A 319 12.13 6.89 3.44
N ASP A 320 12.95 6.39 2.49
CA ASP A 320 14.22 5.68 2.79
C ASP A 320 15.44 6.61 2.67
N VAL A 321 15.57 7.39 1.59
CA VAL A 321 16.70 8.32 1.38
C VAL A 321 16.28 9.78 1.37
N VAL A 322 15.17 10.11 0.69
CA VAL A 322 14.60 11.46 0.57
C VAL A 322 13.07 11.40 0.64
N GLY A 323 12.43 12.55 0.84
CA GLY A 323 10.98 12.62 1.09
C GLY A 323 10.61 12.08 2.47
N THR A 324 9.38 12.35 2.90
CA THR A 324 8.88 11.94 4.21
C THR A 324 7.49 11.30 4.13
N ARG A 325 7.11 10.60 5.19
CA ARG A 325 5.73 10.08 5.31
C ARG A 325 4.68 11.19 5.37
N ASP A 326 5.03 12.36 5.89
CA ASP A 326 4.10 13.51 5.91
C ASP A 326 3.82 14.02 4.49
N ASP A 327 4.80 13.93 3.59
CA ASP A 327 4.62 14.28 2.18
C ASP A 327 3.64 13.33 1.49
N ALA A 328 3.65 12.05 1.87
CA ALA A 328 2.68 11.07 1.38
C ALA A 328 1.25 11.35 1.86
N VAL A 329 1.09 11.89 3.06
CA VAL A 329 -0.24 12.33 3.55
C VAL A 329 -0.72 13.53 2.75
N LYS A 330 0.13 14.54 2.55
CA LYS A 330 -0.22 15.73 1.75
C LYS A 330 -0.50 15.38 0.29
N PHE A 331 0.23 14.42 -0.28
CA PHE A 331 -0.02 13.89 -1.61
C PHE A 331 -1.46 13.39 -1.74
N ILE A 332 -1.93 12.57 -0.80
CA ILE A 332 -3.29 12.02 -0.80
C ILE A 332 -4.34 13.13 -0.81
N ASP A 333 -4.12 14.20 -0.04
CA ASP A 333 -5.06 15.34 0.05
C ASP A 333 -5.21 16.11 -1.28
N LEU A 334 -4.30 15.92 -2.23
CA LEU A 334 -4.29 16.59 -3.54
C LEU A 334 -4.85 15.72 -4.68
N ILE A 335 -5.20 14.47 -4.41
CA ILE A 335 -5.70 13.55 -5.43
C ILE A 335 -7.16 13.81 -5.77
N GLU A 336 -7.47 13.86 -7.07
CA GLU A 336 -8.83 14.09 -7.56
C GLU A 336 -9.78 12.93 -7.23
N PRO A 337 -11.09 13.21 -7.04
CA PRO A 337 -12.10 12.18 -6.87
C PRO A 337 -12.07 11.14 -8.01
N GLY A 338 -12.29 9.87 -7.69
CA GLY A 338 -12.23 8.77 -8.66
C GLY A 338 -10.88 8.06 -8.75
N ILE A 339 -9.82 8.62 -8.17
CA ILE A 339 -8.51 7.97 -8.02
C ILE A 339 -8.35 7.51 -6.57
N THR A 340 -7.84 6.29 -6.35
CA THR A 340 -7.56 5.79 -5.00
C THR A 340 -6.06 5.79 -4.71
N ALA A 341 -5.63 6.58 -3.73
CA ALA A 341 -4.24 6.57 -3.27
C ALA A 341 -4.02 5.55 -2.15
N ILE A 342 -2.98 4.72 -2.26
CA ILE A 342 -2.65 3.69 -1.28
C ILE A 342 -1.19 3.84 -0.83
N LEU A 343 -0.98 4.05 0.47
CA LEU A 343 0.34 3.96 1.08
C LEU A 343 0.66 2.51 1.41
N MET A 344 1.44 1.86 0.55
CA MET A 344 1.89 0.50 0.82
C MET A 344 2.96 0.48 1.91
N LYS A 345 2.98 -0.62 2.67
CA LYS A 345 4.05 -0.90 3.63
C LYS A 345 5.26 -1.41 2.87
N GLU A 346 6.39 -0.69 3.01
CA GLU A 346 7.72 -1.11 2.56
C GLU A 346 8.32 -2.23 3.44
#